data_AF-A0A3M1KRD1-F1
#
_entry.id   AF-A0A3M1KRD1-F1
#
_cell.length_a   1.000
_cell.length_b   1.000
_cell.length_c   1.000
_cell.angle_alpha   90.00
_cell.angle_beta   90.00
_cell.angle_gamma   90.00
#
_symmetry.space_group_name_H-M   'P 1'
#
loop_
_entity.id
_entity.type
_entity.pdbx_description
1 polymer ?
#
loop_
_entity_poly.entity_id
_entity_poly.type
_entity_poly.pdbx_seq_one_letter_code
_entity_poly.pdbx_strand_id
1 'polypeptide(L)'
;SYLSAYFEDKLSPTEIKQIATNTLNDKLNYNGKSAYIQEAQKIKELLAQNTDEITNLIRGLNGEYIPPAPGGDLLRDGVGVLPTGRNIHALDPYRMPSPAAYLRGKEIAQKLIAQHLKEHGKYPETVAVLLWGLDAIKTKGESLGILLELVGAEPLKEGTGRIVRYELKPLAEIGHPRIDVLANLSGIFRDTFVNIIELLDDLFQRAATADEAPENNYIRKHFLELEKQGIENPSARLFSNPAGDFGSLVNDQVVDGNWENDEELANTWSKRNSFSYGRKDKGQARPEILNQLLQTSEKIVQEIDSVEYGLTDIQEYYGNTGGLKLAAEKQSGKTVDATFVESFSNDTTPRKLQDVLRLEYRTKLLNPKWAEAMANQGSGGAYEISQRMTALIGWGGTTKFQDNWVYDQAADTYALDPVMA
;
A
#
# COMPACT_ATOMS: atom_id res chain seq x y z
N SER A 1 -9.62 19.87 -12.52
CA SER A 1 -9.99 20.19 -11.12
C SER A 1 -10.28 18.88 -10.40
N TYR A 2 -10.44 18.89 -9.07
CA TYR A 2 -10.81 17.68 -8.32
C TYR A 2 -12.01 16.93 -8.94
N LEU A 3 -13.10 17.65 -9.24
CA LEU A 3 -14.29 17.06 -9.87
C LEU A 3 -13.99 16.39 -11.22
N SER A 4 -13.02 16.91 -11.99
CA SER A 4 -12.59 16.27 -13.24
C SER A 4 -11.92 14.92 -13.01
N ALA A 5 -11.14 14.78 -11.93
CA ALA A 5 -10.48 13.52 -11.60
C ALA A 5 -11.49 12.52 -11.02
N TYR A 6 -12.38 12.95 -10.12
CA TYR A 6 -13.36 12.07 -9.47
C TYR A 6 -14.43 11.52 -10.43
N PHE A 7 -14.93 12.37 -11.35
CA PHE A 7 -16.00 11.96 -12.27
C PHE A 7 -15.49 11.41 -13.60
N GLU A 8 -14.20 11.57 -13.92
CA GLU A 8 -13.58 11.14 -15.18
C GLU A 8 -14.44 11.51 -16.41
N ASP A 9 -15.09 10.54 -17.04
CA ASP A 9 -15.95 10.66 -18.22
C ASP A 9 -17.46 10.76 -17.90
N LYS A 10 -17.85 10.56 -16.64
CA LYS A 10 -19.25 10.58 -16.18
C LYS A 10 -19.88 11.97 -16.35
N LEU A 11 -19.10 13.03 -16.15
CA LEU A 11 -19.50 14.42 -16.36
C LEU A 11 -18.57 15.10 -17.36
N SER A 12 -19.14 15.86 -18.30
CA SER A 12 -18.37 16.61 -19.28
C SER A 12 -17.62 17.78 -18.63
N PRO A 13 -16.51 18.25 -19.23
CA PRO A 13 -15.79 19.43 -18.74
C PRO A 13 -16.68 20.68 -18.60
N THR A 14 -17.68 20.83 -19.48
CA THR A 14 -18.65 21.93 -19.42
C THR A 14 -19.57 21.82 -18.21
N GLU A 15 -20.12 20.63 -17.95
CA GLU A 15 -20.96 20.38 -16.77
C GLU A 15 -20.15 20.62 -15.48
N ILE A 16 -18.93 20.10 -15.39
CA ILE A 16 -18.04 20.31 -14.24
C ILE A 16 -17.75 21.80 -14.03
N LYS A 17 -17.46 22.53 -15.11
CA LYS A 17 -17.23 23.98 -15.02
C LYS A 17 -18.47 24.70 -14.50
N GLN A 18 -19.64 24.39 -15.05
CA GLN A 18 -20.91 24.99 -14.62
C GLN A 18 -21.24 24.70 -13.15
N ILE A 19 -20.98 23.47 -12.67
CA ILE A 19 -21.12 23.09 -11.26
C ILE A 19 -20.13 23.91 -10.41
N ALA A 20 -18.86 23.94 -10.80
CA ALA A 20 -17.82 24.70 -10.09
C ALA A 20 -18.16 26.20 -10.00
N THR A 21 -18.78 26.78 -11.03
CA THR A 21 -19.13 28.21 -11.09
C THR A 21 -20.55 28.56 -10.67
N ASN A 22 -21.38 27.60 -10.22
CA ASN A 22 -22.82 27.83 -9.90
C ASN A 22 -23.64 28.37 -11.08
N THR A 23 -23.30 27.98 -12.32
CA THR A 23 -24.01 28.44 -13.53
C THR A 23 -24.74 27.29 -14.22
N LEU A 24 -25.08 26.23 -13.48
CA LEU A 24 -25.84 25.11 -14.01
C LEU A 24 -27.28 25.58 -14.29
N ASN A 25 -27.72 25.50 -15.54
CA ASN A 25 -29.09 25.85 -15.91
C ASN A 25 -30.03 24.66 -15.69
N ASP A 26 -31.12 24.86 -14.94
CA ASP A 26 -32.18 23.85 -14.68
C ASP A 26 -32.83 23.25 -15.94
N LYS A 27 -32.58 23.84 -17.12
CA LYS A 27 -33.18 23.45 -18.41
C LYS A 27 -32.43 22.34 -19.16
N LEU A 28 -31.30 21.86 -18.66
CA LEU A 28 -30.64 20.70 -19.28
C LEU A 28 -31.43 19.45 -18.91
N ASN A 29 -32.10 18.87 -19.90
CA ASN A 29 -32.87 17.64 -19.77
C ASN A 29 -31.88 16.50 -19.42
N TYR A 30 -31.74 16.19 -18.13
CA TYR A 30 -30.69 15.32 -17.62
C TYR A 30 -31.04 13.85 -17.95
N ASN A 31 -30.49 13.36 -19.07
CA ASN A 31 -30.51 11.97 -19.51
C ASN A 31 -29.86 11.02 -18.48
N GLY A 32 -30.51 10.77 -17.33
CA GLY A 32 -30.07 9.80 -16.32
C GLY A 32 -28.85 10.20 -15.47
N LYS A 33 -28.30 11.41 -15.61
CA LYS A 33 -27.09 11.87 -14.87
C LYS A 33 -27.37 12.66 -13.59
N SER A 34 -28.61 12.72 -13.12
CA SER A 34 -29.01 13.54 -11.96
C SER A 34 -28.22 13.21 -10.69
N ALA A 35 -27.94 11.93 -10.44
CA ALA A 35 -27.18 11.49 -9.27
C ALA A 35 -25.74 12.03 -9.25
N TYR A 36 -25.02 11.96 -10.38
CA TYR A 36 -23.64 12.47 -10.46
C TYR A 36 -23.57 13.99 -10.30
N ILE A 37 -24.55 14.71 -10.82
CA ILE A 37 -24.62 16.17 -10.66
C ILE A 37 -24.89 16.54 -9.20
N GLN A 38 -25.82 15.85 -8.53
CA GLN A 38 -26.11 16.05 -7.11
C GLN A 38 -24.87 15.74 -6.24
N GLU A 39 -24.17 14.66 -6.53
CA GLU A 39 -22.93 14.30 -5.84
C GLU A 39 -21.83 15.35 -6.07
N ALA A 40 -21.64 15.81 -7.30
CA ALA A 40 -20.66 16.85 -7.63
C ALA A 40 -20.96 18.19 -6.93
N GLN A 41 -22.23 18.58 -6.88
CA GLN A 41 -22.69 19.74 -6.10
C GLN A 41 -22.40 19.55 -4.61
N LYS A 42 -22.70 18.37 -4.07
CA LYS A 42 -22.45 18.06 -2.66
C LYS A 42 -20.96 18.12 -2.30
N ILE A 43 -20.11 17.50 -3.11
CA ILE A 43 -18.65 17.58 -2.94
C ILE A 43 -18.19 19.03 -2.91
N LYS A 44 -18.63 19.84 -3.90
CA LYS A 44 -18.27 21.26 -3.96
C LYS A 44 -18.70 22.01 -2.69
N GLU A 45 -19.93 21.81 -2.23
CA GLU A 45 -20.45 22.44 -1.01
C GLU A 45 -19.62 22.08 0.23
N LEU A 46 -19.18 20.83 0.33
CA LEU A 46 -18.37 20.38 1.45
C LEU A 46 -16.92 20.85 1.35
N LEU A 47 -16.33 20.91 0.16
CA LEU A 47 -14.99 21.50 -0.06
C LEU A 47 -14.97 22.99 0.30
N ALA A 48 -16.07 23.70 0.07
CA ALA A 48 -16.20 25.11 0.45
C ALA A 48 -16.27 25.33 1.98
N GLN A 49 -16.40 24.27 2.79
CA GLN A 49 -16.37 24.32 4.25
C GLN A 49 -14.96 24.15 4.82
N ASN A 50 -13.90 24.29 4.03
CA ASN A 50 -12.52 24.22 4.53
C ASN A 50 -12.19 25.27 5.61
N THR A 51 -12.99 26.33 5.75
CA THR A 51 -12.94 27.26 6.90
C THR A 51 -13.16 26.58 8.25
N ASP A 52 -13.78 25.39 8.26
CA ASP A 52 -13.94 24.57 9.46
C ASP A 52 -12.59 24.13 10.05
N GLU A 53 -11.51 24.10 9.26
CA GLU A 53 -10.17 23.73 9.73
C GLU A 53 -9.69 24.66 10.84
N ILE A 54 -9.64 25.97 10.58
CA ILE A 54 -9.25 26.97 11.57
C ILE A 54 -10.31 27.10 12.68
N THR A 55 -11.58 27.03 12.32
CA THR A 55 -12.69 27.13 13.29
C THR A 55 -12.57 26.02 14.34
N ASN A 56 -12.42 24.77 13.93
CA ASN A 56 -12.36 23.64 14.84
C ASN A 56 -10.98 23.50 15.52
N LEU A 57 -9.90 24.01 14.93
CA LEU A 57 -8.63 24.19 15.65
C LEU A 57 -8.83 25.09 16.88
N ILE A 58 -9.48 26.25 16.72
CA ILE A 58 -9.76 27.19 17.83
C ILE A 58 -10.66 26.55 18.88
N ARG A 59 -11.71 25.83 18.46
CA ARG A 59 -12.59 25.08 19.38
C ARG A 59 -11.81 24.04 20.19
N GLY A 60 -10.87 23.35 19.56
CA GLY A 60 -10.03 22.34 20.23
C GLY A 60 -9.15 22.98 21.29
N LEU A 61 -8.56 24.13 21.00
CA LEU A 61 -7.78 24.92 21.96
C LEU A 61 -8.64 25.44 23.13
N ASN A 62 -9.94 25.67 22.91
CA ASN A 62 -10.89 26.04 23.96
C ASN A 62 -11.43 24.84 24.77
N GLY A 63 -10.98 23.61 24.48
CA GLY A 63 -11.49 22.40 25.13
C GLY A 63 -12.92 22.02 24.71
N GLU A 64 -13.38 22.51 23.56
CA GLU A 64 -14.69 22.18 23.02
C GLU A 64 -14.67 20.86 22.23
N TYR A 65 -15.86 20.30 22.00
CA TYR A 65 -16.04 19.11 21.18
C TYR A 65 -15.80 19.37 19.70
N ILE A 66 -14.91 18.57 19.08
CA ILE A 66 -14.66 18.57 17.64
C ILE A 66 -15.43 17.43 16.98
N PRO A 67 -16.31 17.72 16.00
CA PRO A 67 -17.08 16.68 15.33
C PRO A 67 -16.17 15.66 14.62
N PRO A 68 -16.44 14.35 14.78
CA PRO A 68 -15.67 13.30 14.13
C PRO A 68 -16.06 13.16 12.66
N ALA A 69 -15.13 12.62 11.87
CA ALA A 69 -15.37 12.19 10.50
C ALA A 69 -14.48 10.98 10.17
N PRO A 70 -14.84 10.12 9.21
CA PRO A 70 -13.91 9.11 8.72
C PRO A 70 -12.76 9.81 7.98
N GLY A 71 -11.52 9.39 8.26
CA GLY A 71 -10.39 9.64 7.38
C GLY A 71 -10.46 8.74 6.15
N GLY A 72 -9.80 9.12 5.06
CA GLY A 72 -9.76 8.31 3.85
C GLY A 72 -9.09 9.04 2.69
N ASP A 73 -9.35 8.56 1.49
CA ASP A 73 -8.85 9.18 0.25
C ASP A 73 -10.00 9.90 -0.43
N LEU A 74 -9.78 11.16 -0.80
CA LEU A 74 -10.86 11.98 -1.36
C LEU A 74 -11.32 11.44 -2.73
N LEU A 75 -10.40 10.99 -3.60
CA LEU A 75 -10.76 10.46 -4.91
C LEU A 75 -11.51 9.13 -4.81
N ARG A 76 -11.19 8.30 -3.81
CA ARG A 76 -11.84 7.00 -3.58
C ARG A 76 -13.16 7.12 -2.80
N ASP A 77 -13.19 7.92 -1.74
CA ASP A 77 -14.31 7.97 -0.79
C ASP A 77 -15.24 9.18 -0.97
N GLY A 78 -14.83 10.17 -1.77
CA GLY A 78 -15.66 11.28 -2.22
C GLY A 78 -16.30 12.06 -1.07
N VAL A 79 -17.63 12.15 -1.08
CA VAL A 79 -18.43 12.84 -0.05
C VAL A 79 -18.17 12.26 1.35
N GLY A 80 -17.79 10.97 1.45
CA GLY A 80 -17.65 10.27 2.72
C GLY A 80 -16.60 10.86 3.65
N VAL A 81 -15.55 11.49 3.12
CA VAL A 81 -14.41 12.03 3.88
C VAL A 81 -14.42 13.56 3.99
N LEU A 82 -15.49 14.20 3.49
CA LEU A 82 -15.67 15.65 3.55
C LEU A 82 -16.77 16.04 4.56
N PRO A 83 -16.71 17.25 5.16
CA PRO A 83 -15.69 18.28 4.97
C PRO A 83 -14.44 18.05 5.84
N THR A 84 -13.37 18.80 5.58
CA THR A 84 -12.15 18.83 6.40
C THR A 84 -12.37 19.59 7.72
N GLY A 85 -11.35 19.69 8.57
CA GLY A 85 -11.47 20.33 9.89
C GLY A 85 -12.28 19.52 10.90
N ARG A 86 -12.18 18.19 10.82
CA ARG A 86 -12.90 17.22 11.69
C ARG A 86 -11.90 16.38 12.48
N ASN A 87 -12.35 15.76 13.57
CA ASN A 87 -11.54 14.80 14.32
C ASN A 87 -11.60 13.44 13.62
N ILE A 88 -10.63 13.16 12.75
CA ILE A 88 -10.67 11.99 11.88
C ILE A 88 -10.51 10.69 12.66
N HIS A 89 -11.22 9.64 12.24
CA HIS A 89 -11.05 8.28 12.73
C HIS A 89 -10.87 7.29 11.58
N ALA A 90 -10.30 6.13 11.88
CA ALA A 90 -10.17 5.02 10.93
C ALA A 90 -11.51 4.28 10.76
N LEU A 91 -11.50 2.96 10.94
CA LEU A 91 -12.65 2.08 10.73
C LEU A 91 -12.76 1.02 11.84
N ASP A 92 -13.85 0.25 11.83
CA ASP A 92 -14.02 -0.94 12.69
C ASP A 92 -13.18 -2.10 12.12
N PRO A 93 -12.09 -2.52 12.80
CA PRO A 93 -11.21 -3.55 12.27
C PRO A 93 -11.88 -4.94 12.23
N TYR A 94 -12.98 -5.16 12.94
CA TYR A 94 -13.72 -6.44 12.87
C TYR A 94 -14.49 -6.61 11.56
N ARG A 95 -14.52 -5.61 10.68
CA ARG A 95 -15.24 -5.67 9.40
C ARG A 95 -14.31 -5.75 8.19
N MET A 96 -13.02 -6.04 8.41
CA MET A 96 -12.01 -6.10 7.35
C MET A 96 -11.65 -7.53 6.91
N PRO A 97 -11.51 -7.78 5.60
CA PRO A 97 -11.76 -6.85 4.51
C PRO A 97 -13.25 -6.57 4.29
N SER A 98 -13.59 -5.38 3.78
CA SER A 98 -14.93 -5.12 3.27
C SER A 98 -15.24 -6.03 2.07
N PRO A 99 -16.52 -6.31 1.72
CA PRO A 99 -16.86 -7.15 0.57
C PRO A 99 -16.21 -6.70 -0.75
N ALA A 100 -16.21 -5.39 -1.01
CA ALA A 100 -15.60 -4.84 -2.22
C ALA A 100 -14.07 -4.97 -2.20
N ALA A 101 -13.44 -4.68 -1.06
CA ALA A 101 -11.99 -4.84 -0.89
C ALA A 101 -11.54 -6.30 -1.06
N TYR A 102 -12.32 -7.26 -0.54
CA TYR A 102 -12.05 -8.69 -0.72
C TYR A 102 -12.08 -9.09 -2.20
N LEU A 103 -13.13 -8.69 -2.94
CA LEU A 103 -13.26 -9.01 -4.36
C LEU A 103 -12.16 -8.33 -5.20
N ARG A 104 -11.83 -7.08 -4.87
CA ARG A 104 -10.79 -6.32 -5.57
C ARG A 104 -9.39 -6.90 -5.32
N GLY A 105 -9.06 -7.19 -4.06
CA GLY A 105 -7.80 -7.85 -3.69
C GLY A 105 -7.66 -9.24 -4.32
N LYS A 106 -8.76 -9.98 -4.40
CA LYS A 106 -8.82 -11.25 -5.14
C LYS A 106 -8.47 -11.08 -6.62
N GLU A 107 -9.07 -10.12 -7.30
CA GLU A 107 -8.76 -9.85 -8.72
C GLU A 107 -7.28 -9.49 -8.91
N ILE A 108 -6.73 -8.66 -8.02
CA ILE A 108 -5.31 -8.27 -8.00
C ILE A 108 -4.40 -9.50 -7.88
N ALA A 109 -4.65 -10.36 -6.89
CA ALA A 109 -3.87 -11.57 -6.67
C ALA A 109 -3.94 -12.53 -7.87
N GLN A 110 -5.12 -12.70 -8.48
CA GLN A 110 -5.27 -13.52 -9.68
C GLN A 110 -4.45 -12.98 -10.86
N LYS A 111 -4.44 -11.65 -11.06
CA LYS A 111 -3.61 -11.00 -12.08
C LYS A 111 -2.12 -11.18 -11.78
N LEU A 112 -1.71 -11.04 -10.52
CA LEU A 112 -0.32 -11.25 -10.09
C LEU A 112 0.15 -12.67 -10.38
N ILE A 113 -0.67 -13.67 -10.02
CA ILE A 113 -0.40 -15.10 -10.29
C ILE A 113 -0.31 -15.35 -11.80
N ALA A 114 -1.27 -14.84 -12.58
CA ALA A 114 -1.29 -15.03 -14.02
C ALA A 114 -0.08 -14.38 -14.72
N GLN A 115 0.33 -13.19 -14.28
CA GLN A 115 1.55 -12.54 -14.76
C GLN A 115 2.79 -13.38 -14.45
N HIS A 116 2.94 -13.86 -13.21
CA HIS A 116 4.08 -14.70 -12.82
C HIS A 116 4.11 -16.02 -13.60
N LEU A 117 2.96 -16.69 -13.76
CA LEU A 117 2.85 -17.90 -14.59
C LEU A 117 3.28 -17.66 -16.04
N LYS A 118 2.87 -16.54 -16.63
CA LYS A 118 3.24 -16.18 -18.00
C LYS A 118 4.75 -15.92 -18.14
N GLU A 119 5.37 -15.32 -17.13
CA GLU A 119 6.78 -14.95 -17.12
C GLU A 119 7.71 -16.14 -16.80
N HIS A 120 7.30 -17.03 -15.90
CA HIS A 120 8.17 -18.07 -15.34
C HIS A 120 7.69 -19.52 -15.59
N GLY A 121 6.47 -19.71 -16.11
CA GLY A 121 5.91 -21.04 -16.42
C GLY A 121 5.50 -21.87 -15.21
N LYS A 122 5.56 -21.32 -13.99
CA LYS A 122 5.20 -21.97 -12.72
C LYS A 122 4.49 -20.96 -11.81
N TYR A 123 3.82 -21.43 -10.76
CA TYR A 123 3.27 -20.55 -9.72
C TYR A 123 4.40 -20.02 -8.82
N PRO A 124 4.27 -18.79 -8.27
CA PRO A 124 5.22 -18.31 -7.29
C PRO A 124 5.08 -19.13 -6.01
N GLU A 125 6.19 -19.60 -5.43
CA GLU A 125 6.13 -20.37 -4.18
C GLU A 125 5.83 -19.49 -2.97
N THR A 126 6.40 -18.28 -2.94
CA THR A 126 6.13 -17.28 -1.91
C THR A 126 5.96 -15.90 -2.53
N VAL A 127 4.95 -15.17 -2.02
CA VAL A 127 4.70 -13.77 -2.35
C VAL A 127 4.79 -12.96 -1.07
N ALA A 128 5.63 -11.92 -1.05
CA ALA A 128 5.62 -10.98 0.05
C ALA A 128 4.51 -9.94 -0.16
N VAL A 129 3.64 -9.79 0.84
CA VAL A 129 2.49 -8.87 0.81
C VAL A 129 2.72 -7.82 1.89
N LEU A 130 2.76 -6.56 1.48
CA LEU A 130 2.86 -5.44 2.41
C LEU A 130 1.48 -5.16 3.01
N LEU A 131 1.40 -5.23 4.34
CA LEU A 131 0.20 -4.88 5.11
C LEU A 131 0.45 -3.55 5.84
N TRP A 132 0.05 -2.47 5.20
CA TRP A 132 0.24 -1.11 5.70
C TRP A 132 -1.04 -0.54 6.31
N GLY A 133 -0.87 0.19 7.41
CA GLY A 133 -2.00 0.66 8.20
C GLY A 133 -2.92 1.61 7.42
N LEU A 134 -2.35 2.64 6.80
CA LEU A 134 -3.10 3.64 6.04
C LEU A 134 -3.76 3.03 4.81
N ASP A 135 -3.03 2.21 4.05
CA ASP A 135 -3.54 1.50 2.87
C ASP A 135 -4.74 0.62 3.26
N ALA A 136 -4.63 -0.16 4.34
CA ALA A 136 -5.72 -0.99 4.83
C ALA A 136 -6.94 -0.15 5.26
N ILE A 137 -6.73 1.02 5.87
CA ILE A 137 -7.82 1.93 6.27
C ILE A 137 -8.53 2.49 5.04
N LYS A 138 -7.79 3.13 4.12
CA LYS A 138 -8.35 3.77 2.91
C LYS A 138 -9.00 2.75 1.99
N THR A 139 -8.38 1.58 1.84
CA THR A 139 -8.90 0.53 0.96
C THR A 139 -9.96 -0.35 1.61
N LYS A 140 -10.13 -0.27 2.94
CA LYS A 140 -10.98 -1.16 3.75
C LYS A 140 -10.51 -2.62 3.67
N GLY A 141 -9.19 -2.83 3.62
CA GLY A 141 -8.52 -4.13 3.67
C GLY A 141 -8.28 -4.80 2.31
N GLU A 142 -7.95 -4.06 1.26
CA GLU A 142 -7.75 -4.65 -0.08
C GLU A 142 -6.52 -5.57 -0.14
N SER A 143 -5.40 -5.19 0.49
CA SER A 143 -4.24 -6.06 0.76
C SER A 143 -4.58 -7.36 1.52
N LEU A 144 -5.56 -7.35 2.41
CA LEU A 144 -6.07 -8.58 3.02
C LEU A 144 -6.78 -9.45 1.97
N GLY A 145 -7.53 -8.85 1.04
CA GLY A 145 -8.11 -9.56 -0.08
C GLY A 145 -7.05 -10.23 -0.97
N ILE A 146 -5.93 -9.54 -1.22
CA ILE A 146 -4.78 -10.10 -1.96
C ILE A 146 -4.23 -11.33 -1.23
N LEU A 147 -3.92 -11.18 0.07
CA LEU A 147 -3.39 -12.26 0.90
C LEU A 147 -4.34 -13.47 0.94
N LEU A 148 -5.64 -13.23 1.15
CA LEU A 148 -6.64 -14.29 1.26
C LEU A 148 -6.76 -15.10 -0.04
N GLU A 149 -6.72 -14.45 -1.21
CA GLU A 149 -6.72 -15.18 -2.48
C GLU A 149 -5.43 -16.01 -2.64
N LEU A 150 -4.25 -15.45 -2.33
CA LEU A 150 -2.97 -16.19 -2.41
C LEU A 150 -2.98 -17.47 -1.56
N VAL A 151 -3.51 -17.39 -0.33
CA VAL A 151 -3.64 -18.53 0.60
C VAL A 151 -4.79 -19.47 0.20
N GLY A 152 -5.77 -18.97 -0.56
CA GLY A 152 -6.99 -19.69 -0.90
C GLY A 152 -7.99 -19.73 0.26
N ALA A 153 -8.33 -18.57 0.80
CA ALA A 153 -9.20 -18.39 1.97
C ALA A 153 -10.25 -17.30 1.75
N GLU A 154 -11.28 -17.27 2.61
CA GLU A 154 -12.36 -16.29 2.55
C GLU A 154 -12.79 -15.76 3.93
N PRO A 155 -13.29 -14.51 4.03
CA PRO A 155 -13.74 -13.97 5.31
C PRO A 155 -15.08 -14.59 5.74
N LEU A 156 -15.08 -15.27 6.88
CA LEU A 156 -16.29 -15.80 7.52
C LEU A 156 -16.86 -14.77 8.51
N LYS A 157 -18.14 -14.45 8.31
CA LYS A 157 -18.85 -13.45 9.11
C LYS A 157 -19.84 -14.10 10.06
N GLU A 158 -19.96 -13.55 11.27
CA GLU A 158 -21.09 -13.82 12.15
C GLU A 158 -22.30 -12.95 11.80
N GLY A 159 -23.44 -13.18 12.47
CA GLY A 159 -24.71 -12.51 12.19
C GLY A 159 -24.70 -10.98 12.30
N THR A 160 -23.73 -10.39 13.03
CA THR A 160 -23.56 -8.92 13.15
C THR A 160 -22.79 -8.31 11.97
N GLY A 161 -22.24 -9.14 11.09
CA GLY A 161 -21.37 -8.74 9.99
C GLY A 161 -19.89 -8.66 10.37
N ARG A 162 -19.52 -8.92 11.63
CA ARG A 162 -18.12 -9.04 12.06
C ARG A 162 -17.48 -10.29 11.45
N ILE A 163 -16.25 -10.13 10.98
CA ILE A 163 -15.40 -11.22 10.54
C ILE A 163 -14.77 -11.85 11.77
N VAL A 164 -15.02 -13.14 11.92
CA VAL A 164 -14.59 -13.93 13.09
C VAL A 164 -13.52 -14.95 12.74
N ARG A 165 -13.30 -15.20 11.44
CA ARG A 165 -12.32 -16.15 10.93
C ARG A 165 -12.07 -15.92 9.44
N TYR A 166 -10.88 -16.27 8.98
CA TYR A 166 -10.60 -16.47 7.56
C TYR A 166 -10.60 -17.97 7.25
N GLU A 167 -11.62 -18.48 6.55
CA GLU A 167 -11.81 -19.91 6.33
C GLU A 167 -11.06 -20.39 5.09
N LEU A 168 -10.42 -21.57 5.16
CA LEU A 168 -9.76 -22.13 3.99
C LEU A 168 -10.81 -22.65 3.00
N LYS A 169 -10.67 -22.24 1.75
CA LYS A 169 -11.46 -22.81 0.66
C LYS A 169 -10.85 -24.14 0.20
N PRO A 170 -11.66 -25.10 -0.29
CA PRO A 170 -11.13 -26.31 -0.92
C PRO A 170 -10.21 -25.97 -2.11
N LEU A 171 -9.10 -26.72 -2.28
CA LEU A 171 -8.16 -26.51 -3.40
C LEU A 171 -8.83 -26.52 -4.79
N ALA A 172 -9.86 -27.35 -4.95
CA ALA A 172 -10.62 -27.45 -6.20
C ALA A 172 -11.38 -26.15 -6.57
N GLU A 173 -11.63 -25.26 -5.60
CA GLU A 173 -12.39 -24.01 -5.81
C GLU A 173 -11.51 -22.75 -5.98
N ILE A 174 -10.20 -22.85 -5.72
CA ILE A 174 -9.26 -21.71 -5.82
C ILE A 174 -8.52 -21.70 -7.16
N GLY A 175 -8.26 -22.86 -7.77
CA GLY A 175 -7.66 -22.95 -9.11
C GLY A 175 -6.15 -22.69 -9.18
N HIS A 176 -5.46 -22.65 -8.04
CA HIS A 176 -4.01 -22.57 -7.92
C HIS A 176 -3.56 -23.28 -6.61
N PRO A 177 -2.28 -23.66 -6.46
CA PRO A 177 -1.72 -24.09 -5.18
C PRO A 177 -1.88 -23.00 -4.11
N ARG A 178 -1.94 -23.34 -2.82
CA ARG A 178 -1.83 -22.31 -1.78
C ARG A 178 -0.43 -21.71 -1.83
N ILE A 179 -0.35 -20.42 -2.11
CA ILE A 179 0.89 -19.68 -2.21
C ILE A 179 1.30 -19.25 -0.81
N ASP A 180 2.57 -19.46 -0.46
CA ASP A 180 3.07 -19.01 0.84
C ASP A 180 3.22 -17.48 0.85
N VAL A 181 3.07 -16.86 2.01
CA VAL A 181 3.03 -15.41 2.13
C VAL A 181 3.99 -14.93 3.20
N LEU A 182 4.90 -14.03 2.83
CA LEU A 182 5.57 -13.16 3.79
C LEU A 182 4.69 -11.91 3.99
N ALA A 183 3.90 -11.88 5.05
CA ALA A 183 3.09 -10.72 5.38
C ALA A 183 3.92 -9.73 6.20
N ASN A 184 4.51 -8.73 5.53
CA ASN A 184 5.29 -7.70 6.19
C ASN A 184 4.38 -6.56 6.64
N LEU A 185 4.28 -6.38 7.95
CA LEU A 185 3.41 -5.41 8.60
C LEU A 185 4.19 -4.13 8.89
N SER A 186 3.62 -2.99 8.53
CA SER A 186 4.04 -1.73 9.14
C SER A 186 3.77 -1.75 10.65
N GLY A 187 4.54 -1.01 11.45
CA GLY A 187 4.27 -0.85 12.89
C GLY A 187 2.86 -0.29 13.17
N ILE A 188 2.33 0.57 12.29
CA ILE A 188 0.96 1.09 12.40
C ILE A 188 -0.06 -0.03 12.22
N PHE A 189 0.14 -0.93 11.24
CA PHE A 189 -0.74 -2.07 11.03
C PHE A 189 -0.71 -3.02 12.23
N ARG A 190 0.51 -3.32 12.73
CA ARG A 190 0.73 -4.12 13.94
C ARG A 190 -0.09 -3.60 15.13
N ASP A 191 -0.04 -2.30 15.39
CA ASP A 191 -0.65 -1.71 16.58
C ASP A 191 -2.16 -1.50 16.43
N THR A 192 -2.64 -1.26 15.20
CA THR A 192 -4.06 -0.94 14.94
C THR A 192 -4.91 -2.20 14.72
N PHE A 193 -4.34 -3.26 14.13
CA PHE A 193 -5.09 -4.40 13.60
C PHE A 193 -4.74 -5.74 14.27
N VAL A 194 -4.50 -5.71 15.59
CA VAL A 194 -4.16 -6.91 16.39
C VAL A 194 -5.17 -8.05 16.18
N ASN A 195 -6.47 -7.74 16.13
CA ASN A 195 -7.51 -8.75 15.88
C ASN A 195 -7.33 -9.43 14.51
N ILE A 196 -6.94 -8.70 13.47
CA ILE A 196 -6.70 -9.24 12.12
C ILE A 196 -5.46 -10.13 12.13
N ILE A 197 -4.39 -9.70 12.81
CA ILE A 197 -3.16 -10.48 12.97
C ILE A 197 -3.47 -11.83 13.63
N GLU A 198 -4.29 -11.84 14.69
CA GLU A 198 -4.70 -13.08 15.36
C GLU A 198 -5.55 -14.00 14.47
N LEU A 199 -6.36 -13.45 13.56
CA LEU A 199 -7.14 -14.23 12.59
C LEU A 199 -6.29 -14.77 11.45
N LEU A 200 -5.28 -14.01 11.00
CA LEU A 200 -4.33 -14.44 9.97
C LEU A 200 -3.36 -15.50 10.51
N ASP A 201 -2.87 -15.37 11.74
CA ASP A 201 -2.03 -16.37 12.40
C ASP A 201 -2.74 -17.73 12.48
N ASP A 202 -4.03 -17.73 12.85
CA ASP A 202 -4.88 -18.92 12.82
C ASP A 202 -5.05 -19.52 11.42
N LEU A 203 -5.22 -18.66 10.41
CA LEU A 203 -5.29 -19.08 9.01
C LEU A 203 -4.00 -19.76 8.57
N PHE A 204 -2.84 -19.16 8.82
CA PHE A 204 -1.54 -19.75 8.45
C PHE A 204 -1.28 -21.05 9.18
N GLN A 205 -1.61 -21.16 10.46
CA GLN A 205 -1.50 -22.41 11.19
C GLN A 205 -2.36 -23.51 10.57
N ARG A 206 -3.62 -23.22 10.21
CA ARG A 206 -4.50 -24.19 9.54
C ARG A 206 -4.05 -24.54 8.13
N ALA A 207 -3.53 -23.57 7.38
CA ALA A 207 -3.02 -23.80 6.04
C ALA A 207 -1.77 -24.70 6.08
N ALA A 208 -0.88 -24.48 7.04
CA ALA A 208 0.33 -25.27 7.23
C ALA A 208 0.04 -26.73 7.63
N THR A 209 -0.98 -26.96 8.45
CA THR A 209 -1.34 -28.30 8.94
C THR A 209 -2.44 -29.01 8.15
N ALA A 210 -2.97 -28.38 7.10
CA ALA A 210 -3.96 -28.98 6.21
C ALA A 210 -3.44 -30.30 5.60
N ASP A 211 -4.32 -31.28 5.44
CA ASP A 211 -4.00 -32.57 4.80
C ASP A 211 -3.97 -32.43 3.27
N GLU A 212 -2.97 -31.70 2.79
CA GLU A 212 -2.74 -31.38 1.38
C GLU A 212 -1.29 -31.74 1.00
N ALA A 213 -1.08 -32.11 -0.27
CA ALA A 213 0.25 -32.38 -0.78
C ALA A 213 1.08 -31.08 -0.84
N PRO A 214 2.37 -31.09 -0.46
CA PRO A 214 3.25 -29.90 -0.49
C PRO A 214 3.32 -29.19 -1.86
N GLU A 215 3.11 -29.92 -2.95
CA GLU A 215 3.11 -29.39 -4.32
C GLU A 215 1.88 -28.52 -4.61
N ASN A 216 0.81 -28.71 -3.85
CA ASN A 216 -0.44 -27.93 -3.94
C ASN A 216 -0.60 -26.95 -2.77
N ASN A 217 0.33 -26.94 -1.81
CA ASN A 217 0.29 -26.08 -0.64
C ASN A 217 1.72 -25.72 -0.21
N TYR A 218 2.20 -24.58 -0.70
CA TYR A 218 3.56 -24.09 -0.45
C TYR A 218 3.74 -23.62 0.99
N ILE A 219 2.67 -23.18 1.67
CA ILE A 219 2.69 -22.87 3.11
C ILE A 219 3.08 -24.12 3.90
N ARG A 220 2.42 -25.25 3.62
CA ARG A 220 2.72 -26.55 4.23
C ARG A 220 4.10 -27.06 3.86
N LYS A 221 4.50 -26.92 2.59
CA LYS A 221 5.84 -27.28 2.12
C LYS A 221 6.93 -26.63 2.99
N HIS A 222 6.90 -25.31 3.11
CA HIS A 222 7.89 -24.55 3.88
C HIS A 222 7.78 -24.79 5.39
N PHE A 223 6.55 -24.93 5.91
CA PHE A 223 6.31 -25.31 7.31
C PHE A 223 7.01 -26.64 7.67
N LEU A 224 6.85 -27.68 6.86
CA LEU A 224 7.45 -29.00 7.10
C LEU A 224 8.99 -28.96 7.05
N GLU A 225 9.56 -28.08 6.23
CA GLU A 225 11.01 -27.87 6.17
C GLU A 225 11.56 -27.25 7.46
N LEU A 226 10.87 -26.24 8.01
CA LEU A 226 11.24 -25.61 9.29
C LEU A 226 10.98 -26.51 10.48
N GLU A 227 9.87 -27.27 10.47
CA GLU A 227 9.51 -28.21 11.53
C GLU A 227 10.56 -29.32 11.66
N LYS A 228 11.06 -29.85 10.54
CA LYS A 228 12.16 -30.83 10.52
C LYS A 228 13.46 -30.30 11.11
N GLN A 229 13.67 -28.98 11.04
CA GLN A 229 14.83 -28.31 11.65
C GLN A 229 14.63 -28.01 13.14
N GLY A 230 13.45 -28.31 13.70
CA GLY A 230 13.12 -28.05 15.10
C GLY A 230 12.86 -26.57 15.40
N ILE A 231 12.54 -25.76 14.38
CA ILE A 231 12.26 -24.34 14.56
C ILE A 231 10.90 -24.16 15.23
N GLU A 232 10.86 -23.31 16.27
CA GLU A 232 9.63 -22.99 16.98
C GLU A 232 8.69 -22.12 16.12
N ASN A 233 7.38 -22.36 16.23
CA ASN A 233 6.31 -21.70 15.48
C ASN A 233 6.58 -21.60 13.96
N PRO A 234 6.81 -22.74 13.26
CA PRO A 234 7.20 -22.72 11.86
C PRO A 234 6.13 -22.17 10.89
N SER A 235 4.91 -21.93 11.37
CA SER A 235 3.80 -21.31 10.64
C SER A 235 3.79 -19.78 10.70
N ALA A 236 4.69 -19.14 11.45
CA ALA A 236 4.75 -17.68 11.53
C ALA A 236 5.01 -17.06 10.15
N ARG A 237 4.14 -16.14 9.73
CA ARG A 237 4.20 -15.42 8.45
C ARG A 237 4.02 -13.90 8.55
N LEU A 238 3.66 -13.41 9.73
CA LEU A 238 3.34 -12.01 10.00
C LEU A 238 4.55 -11.35 10.68
N PHE A 239 5.30 -10.54 9.94
CA PHE A 239 6.60 -9.98 10.37
C PHE A 239 6.58 -8.46 10.42
N SER A 240 7.12 -7.87 11.47
CA SER A 240 7.17 -6.41 11.65
C SER A 240 8.40 -5.99 12.45
N ASN A 241 8.45 -4.72 12.82
CA ASN A 241 9.41 -4.16 13.76
C ASN A 241 9.14 -4.64 15.19
N PRO A 242 10.14 -4.59 16.10
CA PRO A 242 9.92 -4.82 17.53
C PRO A 242 8.74 -4.02 18.09
N ALA A 243 8.13 -4.48 19.18
CA ALA A 243 7.02 -3.76 19.79
C ALA A 243 7.45 -2.35 20.24
N GLY A 244 6.66 -1.34 19.89
CA GLY A 244 6.97 0.07 20.15
C GLY A 244 7.88 0.75 19.12
N ASP A 245 8.46 -0.04 18.21
CA ASP A 245 9.31 0.46 17.12
C ASP A 245 8.54 0.60 15.81
N PHE A 246 9.01 1.51 14.96
CA PHE A 246 8.45 1.81 13.64
C PHE A 246 9.57 2.04 12.62
N GLY A 247 9.25 1.82 11.35
CA GLY A 247 10.15 2.10 10.23
C GLY A 247 11.22 1.05 10.02
N SER A 248 11.79 1.05 8.82
CA SER A 248 12.83 0.08 8.41
C SER A 248 14.24 0.47 8.83
N LEU A 249 14.46 1.75 9.16
CA LEU A 249 15.77 2.41 9.28
C LEU A 249 16.59 2.50 7.98
N VAL A 250 16.13 1.88 6.89
CA VAL A 250 16.74 2.01 5.56
C VAL A 250 16.57 3.43 5.05
N ASN A 251 15.39 4.02 5.27
CA ASN A 251 15.12 5.41 4.91
C ASN A 251 16.07 6.38 5.61
N ASP A 252 16.37 6.15 6.90
CA ASP A 252 17.28 7.00 7.67
C ASP A 252 18.72 6.85 7.16
N GLN A 253 19.17 5.63 6.85
CA GLN A 253 20.49 5.41 6.23
C GLN A 253 20.63 6.11 4.88
N VAL A 254 19.58 6.10 4.05
CA VAL A 254 19.57 6.81 2.76
C VAL A 254 19.64 8.32 2.97
N VAL A 255 18.85 8.87 3.89
CA VAL A 255 18.82 10.31 4.19
C VAL A 255 20.16 10.79 4.74
N ASP A 256 20.76 10.03 5.65
CA ASP A 256 22.04 10.35 6.28
C ASP A 256 23.24 10.09 5.34
N GLY A 257 23.02 9.39 4.21
CA GLY A 257 24.09 8.95 3.31
C GLY A 257 25.06 7.96 3.96
N ASN A 258 24.61 7.21 4.98
CA ASN A 258 25.45 6.33 5.80
C ASN A 258 25.29 4.85 5.38
N TRP A 259 25.64 4.55 4.14
CA TRP A 259 25.66 3.21 3.56
C TRP A 259 26.65 3.13 2.39
N GLU A 260 27.38 2.03 2.27
CA GLU A 260 28.40 1.86 1.20
C GLU A 260 27.92 0.93 0.07
N ASN A 261 26.94 0.07 0.34
CA ASN A 261 26.47 -0.94 -0.60
C ASN A 261 25.04 -1.42 -0.27
N ASP A 262 24.41 -2.10 -1.23
CA ASP A 262 23.06 -2.66 -1.10
C ASP A 262 22.95 -3.71 0.01
N GLU A 263 24.03 -4.41 0.34
CA GLU A 263 24.05 -5.41 1.40
C GLU A 263 23.78 -4.82 2.79
N GLU A 264 24.29 -3.62 3.07
CA GLU A 264 24.05 -2.91 4.33
C GLU A 264 22.58 -2.55 4.50
N LEU A 265 21.94 -2.00 3.45
CA LEU A 265 20.51 -1.67 3.46
C LEU A 265 19.65 -2.93 3.63
N ALA A 266 20.00 -4.03 2.95
CA ALA A 266 19.34 -5.33 3.10
C ALA A 266 19.41 -5.85 4.54
N ASN A 267 20.60 -5.79 5.14
CA ASN A 267 20.83 -6.22 6.52
C ASN A 267 20.08 -5.36 7.54
N THR A 268 20.04 -4.04 7.33
CA THR A 268 19.27 -3.11 8.16
C THR A 268 17.80 -3.49 8.13
N TRP A 269 17.23 -3.67 6.94
CA TRP A 269 15.83 -4.07 6.80
C TRP A 269 15.53 -5.40 7.50
N SER A 270 16.34 -6.45 7.25
CA SER A 270 16.11 -7.78 7.82
C SER A 270 16.18 -7.78 9.34
N LYS A 271 17.20 -7.12 9.93
CA LYS A 271 17.32 -6.98 11.39
C LYS A 271 16.13 -6.24 11.99
N ARG A 272 15.61 -5.25 11.27
CA ARG A 272 14.51 -4.41 11.76
C ARG A 272 13.15 -5.07 11.57
N ASN A 273 13.01 -6.11 10.74
CA ASN A 273 11.74 -6.76 10.42
C ASN A 273 11.65 -8.24 10.80
N SER A 274 12.63 -8.79 11.53
CA SER A 274 12.68 -10.22 11.89
C SER A 274 11.78 -10.61 13.07
N PHE A 275 10.77 -9.80 13.42
CA PHE A 275 9.94 -10.03 14.61
C PHE A 275 8.54 -10.47 14.20
N SER A 276 8.13 -11.66 14.63
CA SER A 276 6.83 -12.22 14.29
C SER A 276 5.73 -11.76 15.25
N TYR A 277 4.51 -11.73 14.72
CA TYR A 277 3.29 -11.38 15.43
C TYR A 277 2.19 -12.42 15.19
N GLY A 278 1.36 -12.67 16.19
CA GLY A 278 0.30 -13.68 16.14
C GLY A 278 -0.38 -13.83 17.49
N ARG A 279 -1.17 -14.90 17.68
CA ARG A 279 -1.86 -15.14 18.96
C ARG A 279 -0.89 -15.37 20.11
N LYS A 280 0.25 -15.99 19.82
CA LYS A 280 1.31 -16.31 20.81
C LYS A 280 2.55 -15.43 20.67
N ASP A 281 2.73 -14.78 19.52
CA ASP A 281 3.89 -13.95 19.24
C ASP A 281 3.53 -12.47 19.33
N LYS A 282 4.31 -11.70 20.11
CA LYS A 282 4.12 -10.26 20.29
C LYS A 282 5.41 -9.51 19.98
N GLY A 283 6.04 -9.83 18.85
CA GLY A 283 7.35 -9.34 18.46
C GLY A 283 8.48 -10.27 18.88
N GLN A 284 8.30 -11.58 18.70
CA GLN A 284 9.35 -12.56 18.96
C GLN A 284 10.32 -12.57 17.77
N ALA A 285 11.63 -12.50 18.00
CA ALA A 285 12.60 -12.61 16.92
C ALA A 285 12.55 -14.04 16.32
N ARG A 286 12.37 -14.13 14.99
CA ARG A 286 12.32 -15.37 14.20
C ARG A 286 13.13 -15.25 12.90
N PRO A 287 14.45 -14.97 12.97
CA PRO A 287 15.27 -14.74 11.78
C PRO A 287 15.34 -15.97 10.87
N GLU A 288 15.30 -17.20 11.39
CA GLU A 288 15.34 -18.43 10.60
C GLU A 288 14.13 -18.56 9.67
N ILE A 289 12.95 -18.21 10.18
CA ILE A 289 11.69 -18.24 9.41
C ILE A 289 11.67 -17.10 8.39
N LEU A 290 12.05 -15.88 8.81
CA LEU A 290 12.16 -14.76 7.87
C LEU A 290 13.15 -15.09 6.73
N ASN A 291 14.30 -15.68 7.05
CA ASN A 291 15.31 -16.04 6.06
C ASN A 291 14.80 -17.08 5.05
N GLN A 292 14.03 -18.08 5.48
CA GLN A 292 13.40 -19.02 4.54
C GLN A 292 12.40 -18.29 3.64
N LEU A 293 11.54 -17.44 4.21
CA LEU A 293 10.55 -16.68 3.45
C LEU A 293 11.19 -15.71 2.44
N LEU A 294 12.26 -15.03 2.83
CA LEU A 294 13.06 -14.19 1.94
C LEU A 294 13.71 -15.00 0.82
N GLN A 295 14.18 -16.22 1.12
CA GLN A 295 14.78 -17.12 0.15
C GLN A 295 13.79 -17.61 -0.91
N THR A 296 12.53 -17.87 -0.52
CA THR A 296 11.48 -18.40 -1.39
C THR A 296 10.60 -17.33 -2.03
N SER A 297 10.71 -16.06 -1.59
CA SER A 297 9.94 -14.94 -2.13
C SER A 297 10.37 -14.61 -3.57
N GLU A 298 9.46 -14.76 -4.52
CA GLU A 298 9.69 -14.48 -5.94
C GLU A 298 8.99 -13.19 -6.42
N LYS A 299 7.96 -12.74 -5.68
CA LYS A 299 7.21 -11.51 -5.96
C LYS A 299 6.96 -10.73 -4.67
N ILE A 300 6.95 -9.42 -4.77
CA ILE A 300 6.52 -8.48 -3.73
C ILE A 300 5.36 -7.67 -4.28
N VAL A 301 4.29 -7.50 -3.49
CA VAL A 301 3.13 -6.69 -3.85
C VAL A 301 2.81 -5.68 -2.76
N GLN A 302 2.65 -4.42 -3.17
CA GLN A 302 2.20 -3.33 -2.31
C GLN A 302 1.17 -2.46 -3.03
N GLU A 303 0.26 -1.88 -2.28
CA GLU A 303 -0.72 -0.92 -2.79
C GLU A 303 -0.16 0.51 -2.72
N ILE A 304 -0.59 1.35 -3.65
CA ILE A 304 -0.47 2.80 -3.55
C ILE A 304 -1.88 3.31 -3.26
N ASP A 305 -2.09 3.80 -2.05
CA ASP A 305 -3.42 4.11 -1.53
C ASP A 305 -3.98 5.43 -2.05
N SER A 306 -3.12 6.30 -2.60
CA SER A 306 -3.51 7.66 -2.98
C SER A 306 -2.72 8.23 -4.17
N VAL A 307 -3.27 9.27 -4.81
CA VAL A 307 -2.58 9.97 -5.91
C VAL A 307 -1.52 10.93 -5.35
N GLU A 308 -1.81 11.53 -4.20
CA GLU A 308 -0.96 12.53 -3.56
C GLU A 308 0.35 11.94 -3.02
N TYR A 309 0.32 10.72 -2.49
CA TYR A 309 1.48 10.04 -1.94
C TYR A 309 1.72 8.73 -2.69
N GLY A 310 2.68 8.76 -3.59
CA GLY A 310 3.20 7.61 -4.32
C GLY A 310 4.62 7.24 -3.89
N LEU A 311 5.26 6.41 -4.72
CA LEU A 311 6.59 5.85 -4.49
C LEU A 311 7.67 6.91 -4.29
N THR A 312 7.51 8.07 -4.92
CA THR A 312 8.50 9.16 -4.94
C THR A 312 8.18 10.30 -3.97
N ASP A 313 7.04 10.24 -3.26
CA ASP A 313 6.62 11.30 -2.34
C ASP A 313 6.99 11.01 -0.89
N ILE A 314 7.04 9.74 -0.49
CA ILE A 314 7.34 9.33 0.89
C ILE A 314 8.42 8.24 0.93
N GLN A 315 9.29 8.32 1.93
CA GLN A 315 10.45 7.46 2.07
C GLN A 315 10.13 5.99 2.40
N GLU A 316 8.94 5.75 2.95
CA GLU A 316 8.57 4.47 3.50
C GLU A 316 8.48 3.39 2.41
N TYR A 317 8.18 3.74 1.15
CA TYR A 317 8.10 2.78 0.06
C TYR A 317 9.47 2.19 -0.30
N TYR A 318 10.49 3.03 -0.56
CA TYR A 318 11.83 2.52 -0.83
C TYR A 318 12.46 1.91 0.42
N GLY A 319 12.20 2.50 1.60
CA GLY A 319 12.73 1.98 2.87
C GLY A 319 12.21 0.57 3.19
N ASN A 320 10.91 0.31 3.00
CA ASN A 320 10.33 -0.99 3.33
C ASN A 320 10.28 -1.94 2.13
N THR A 321 9.66 -1.57 1.01
CA THR A 321 9.54 -2.47 -0.15
C THR A 321 10.86 -2.61 -0.91
N GLY A 322 11.59 -1.51 -1.08
CA GLY A 322 12.95 -1.57 -1.61
C GLY A 322 13.88 -2.37 -0.68
N GLY A 323 13.87 -2.09 0.62
CA GLY A 323 14.66 -2.83 1.62
C GLY A 323 14.34 -4.33 1.66
N LEU A 324 13.05 -4.69 1.64
CA LEU A 324 12.58 -6.07 1.55
C LEU A 324 13.06 -6.75 0.27
N LYS A 325 12.97 -6.06 -0.87
CA LYS A 325 13.47 -6.57 -2.15
C LYS A 325 14.96 -6.89 -2.06
N LEU A 326 15.80 -5.98 -1.56
CA LEU A 326 17.22 -6.26 -1.37
C LEU A 326 17.46 -7.45 -0.44
N ALA A 327 16.73 -7.51 0.67
CA ALA A 327 16.83 -8.62 1.62
C ALA A 327 16.50 -9.97 0.97
N ALA A 328 15.43 -10.03 0.17
CA ALA A 328 15.02 -11.23 -0.54
C ALA A 328 16.01 -11.61 -1.66
N GLU A 329 16.51 -10.64 -2.42
CA GLU A 329 17.51 -10.88 -3.48
C GLU A 329 18.85 -11.36 -2.90
N LYS A 330 19.29 -10.76 -1.80
CA LYS A 330 20.48 -11.19 -1.06
C LYS A 330 20.34 -12.62 -0.56
N GLN A 331 19.21 -12.94 0.07
CA GLN A 331 18.98 -14.23 0.69
C GLN A 331 18.77 -15.36 -0.34
N SER A 332 18.10 -15.06 -1.45
CA SER A 332 17.80 -16.04 -2.51
C SER A 332 18.90 -16.17 -3.58
N GLY A 333 19.74 -15.13 -3.75
CA GLY A 333 20.68 -15.01 -4.86
C GLY A 333 20.01 -14.81 -6.23
N LYS A 334 18.71 -14.49 -6.27
CA LYS A 334 17.90 -14.32 -7.47
C LYS A 334 17.28 -12.94 -7.50
N THR A 335 16.89 -12.48 -8.69
CA THR A 335 16.08 -11.26 -8.82
C THR A 335 14.68 -11.49 -8.29
N VAL A 336 14.17 -10.53 -7.52
CA VAL A 336 12.81 -10.53 -6.97
C VAL A 336 12.03 -9.37 -7.58
N ASP A 337 10.85 -9.68 -8.11
CA ASP A 337 10.01 -8.69 -8.77
C ASP A 337 9.11 -7.97 -7.77
N ALA A 338 9.24 -6.64 -7.69
CA ALA A 338 8.33 -5.79 -6.94
C ALA A 338 7.27 -5.18 -7.86
N THR A 339 6.02 -5.24 -7.40
CA THR A 339 4.85 -4.82 -8.16
C THR A 339 3.93 -3.98 -7.30
N PHE A 340 3.36 -2.94 -7.89
CA PHE A 340 2.48 -1.99 -7.22
C PHE A 340 1.10 -1.96 -7.87
N VAL A 341 0.09 -1.65 -7.06
CA VAL A 341 -1.29 -1.47 -7.51
C VAL A 341 -1.81 -0.13 -7.03
N GLU A 342 -2.27 0.70 -7.96
CA GLU A 342 -2.86 2.02 -7.65
C GLU A 342 -4.31 1.84 -7.19
N SER A 343 -4.52 1.76 -5.87
CA SER A 343 -5.81 1.44 -5.24
C SER A 343 -6.75 2.65 -5.13
N PHE A 344 -6.34 3.82 -5.61
CA PHE A 344 -7.20 4.99 -5.79
C PHE A 344 -7.95 4.99 -7.14
N SER A 345 -7.68 4.02 -8.03
CA SER A 345 -8.32 3.91 -9.35
C SER A 345 -9.14 2.63 -9.50
N ASN A 346 -9.96 2.55 -10.55
CA ASN A 346 -10.68 1.30 -10.90
C ASN A 346 -9.75 0.23 -11.48
N ASP A 347 -8.53 0.58 -11.90
CA ASP A 347 -7.55 -0.37 -12.42
C ASP A 347 -6.97 -1.20 -11.27
N THR A 348 -7.07 -2.52 -11.39
CA THR A 348 -6.51 -3.51 -10.46
C THR A 348 -5.24 -4.15 -11.03
N THR A 349 -4.69 -3.62 -12.12
CA THR A 349 -3.54 -4.21 -12.81
C THR A 349 -2.28 -4.03 -11.97
N PRO A 350 -1.62 -5.12 -11.53
CA PRO A 350 -0.34 -5.04 -10.87
C PRO A 350 0.73 -4.57 -11.88
N ARG A 351 1.41 -3.47 -11.58
CA ARG A 351 2.43 -2.84 -12.43
C ARG A 351 3.82 -3.03 -11.84
N LYS A 352 4.82 -3.32 -12.68
CA LYS A 352 6.20 -3.48 -12.21
C LYS A 352 6.70 -2.16 -11.62
N LEU A 353 7.46 -2.25 -10.53
CA LEU A 353 8.08 -1.09 -9.86
C LEU A 353 8.69 -0.09 -10.84
N GLN A 354 9.50 -0.56 -11.79
CA GLN A 354 10.20 0.33 -12.71
C GLN A 354 9.26 1.10 -13.64
N ASP A 355 8.11 0.53 -13.99
CA ASP A 355 7.13 1.22 -14.83
C ASP A 355 6.39 2.29 -14.03
N VAL A 356 6.11 2.02 -12.75
CA VAL A 356 5.50 3.00 -11.82
C VAL A 356 6.46 4.14 -11.50
N LEU A 357 7.74 3.85 -11.21
CA LEU A 357 8.75 4.89 -10.99
C LEU A 357 8.89 5.81 -12.21
N ARG A 358 9.00 5.24 -13.42
CA ARG A 358 9.06 6.04 -14.66
C ARG A 358 7.82 6.91 -14.84
N LEU A 359 6.63 6.38 -14.51
CA LEU A 359 5.39 7.14 -14.56
C LEU A 359 5.43 8.31 -13.57
N GLU A 360 5.77 8.05 -12.31
CA GLU A 360 5.83 9.07 -11.26
C GLU A 360 6.86 10.16 -11.55
N TYR A 361 8.06 9.80 -11.99
CA TYR A 361 9.05 10.81 -12.37
C TYR A 361 8.55 11.69 -13.52
N ARG A 362 7.86 11.13 -14.51
CA ARG A 362 7.26 11.92 -15.61
C ARG A 362 6.09 12.79 -15.19
N THR A 363 5.33 12.39 -14.18
CA THR A 363 4.11 13.12 -13.77
C THR A 363 4.37 14.10 -12.64
N LYS A 364 5.46 13.92 -11.88
CA LYS A 364 5.87 14.73 -10.71
C LYS A 364 7.22 15.40 -10.95
N LEU A 365 8.33 14.84 -10.46
CA LEU A 365 9.65 15.47 -10.43
C LEU A 365 10.10 16.07 -11.78
N LEU A 366 9.80 15.43 -12.91
CA LEU A 366 10.23 15.90 -14.23
C LEU A 366 9.10 16.54 -15.04
N ASN A 367 7.95 16.76 -14.41
CA ASN A 367 6.83 17.46 -15.03
C ASN A 367 7.00 18.97 -14.81
N PRO A 368 7.16 19.79 -15.87
CA PRO A 368 7.36 21.23 -15.72
C PRO A 368 6.22 21.90 -14.93
N LYS A 369 4.98 21.42 -15.08
CA LYS A 369 3.84 21.97 -14.32
C LYS A 369 3.97 21.73 -12.81
N TRP A 370 4.50 20.57 -12.42
CA TRP A 370 4.72 20.26 -11.02
C TRP A 370 5.94 21.01 -10.49
N ALA A 371 7.04 21.01 -11.26
CA ALA A 371 8.28 21.71 -10.92
C ALA A 371 8.04 23.21 -10.67
N GLU A 372 7.39 23.90 -11.61
CA GLU A 372 7.04 25.31 -11.50
C GLU A 372 6.07 25.56 -10.34
N ALA A 373 5.05 24.70 -10.18
CA ALA A 373 4.08 24.86 -9.10
C ALA A 373 4.72 24.73 -7.72
N MET A 374 5.65 23.78 -7.54
CA MET A 374 6.39 23.61 -6.29
C MET A 374 7.36 24.76 -6.06
N ALA A 375 8.21 25.11 -7.03
CA ALA A 375 9.17 26.21 -6.88
C ALA A 375 8.49 27.53 -6.46
N ASN A 376 7.29 27.80 -6.98
CA ASN A 376 6.50 28.98 -6.62
C ASN A 376 5.89 28.95 -5.20
N GLN A 377 5.97 27.83 -4.47
CA GLN A 377 5.59 27.73 -3.04
C GLN A 377 6.74 28.15 -2.08
N GLY A 378 7.86 28.64 -2.61
CA GLY A 378 9.00 29.08 -1.80
C GLY A 378 9.68 27.91 -1.08
N SER A 379 10.08 28.11 0.18
CA SER A 379 10.87 27.12 0.92
C SER A 379 10.17 25.77 1.10
N GLY A 380 8.84 25.76 1.24
CA GLY A 380 8.07 24.52 1.34
C GLY A 380 8.14 23.71 0.05
N GLY A 381 8.00 24.35 -1.10
CA GLY A 381 8.12 23.64 -2.38
C GLY A 381 9.55 23.20 -2.72
N ALA A 382 10.55 23.98 -2.33
CA ALA A 382 11.95 23.56 -2.44
C ALA A 382 12.23 22.31 -1.59
N TYR A 383 11.65 22.22 -0.38
CA TYR A 383 11.70 21.02 0.45
C TYR A 383 11.03 19.83 -0.25
N GLU A 384 9.83 20.01 -0.80
CA GLU A 384 9.15 18.95 -1.55
C GLU A 384 9.99 18.42 -2.73
N ILE A 385 10.62 19.31 -3.51
CA ILE A 385 11.56 18.94 -4.59
C ILE A 385 12.74 18.12 -4.03
N SER A 386 13.36 18.61 -2.95
CA SER A 386 14.47 17.91 -2.28
C SER A 386 14.06 16.49 -1.85
N GLN A 387 12.85 16.30 -1.33
CA GLN A 387 12.37 14.98 -0.94
C GLN A 387 12.25 14.01 -2.13
N ARG A 388 11.84 14.48 -3.32
CA ARG A 388 11.79 13.61 -4.54
C ARG A 388 13.20 13.26 -5.03
N MET A 389 14.16 14.16 -4.86
CA MET A 389 15.58 13.88 -5.14
C MET A 389 16.12 12.82 -4.18
N THR A 390 15.83 12.92 -2.88
CA THR A 390 16.18 11.88 -1.89
C THR A 390 15.53 10.54 -2.23
N ALA A 391 14.25 10.54 -2.63
CA ALA A 391 13.56 9.32 -3.05
C ALA A 391 14.21 8.68 -4.30
N LEU A 392 14.70 9.49 -5.24
CA LEU A 392 15.48 9.00 -6.39
C LEU A 392 16.74 8.25 -5.96
N ILE A 393 17.49 8.80 -5.00
CA ILE A 393 18.64 8.09 -4.40
C ILE A 393 18.20 6.83 -3.66
N GLY A 394 17.11 6.89 -2.90
CA GLY A 394 16.55 5.76 -2.15
C GLY A 394 16.15 4.59 -3.05
N TRP A 395 15.44 4.84 -4.15
CA TRP A 395 15.11 3.81 -5.14
C TRP A 395 16.33 3.32 -5.91
N GLY A 396 17.29 4.21 -6.19
CA GLY A 396 18.60 3.85 -6.74
C GLY A 396 19.34 2.82 -5.87
N GLY A 397 19.44 3.09 -4.56
CA GLY A 397 20.12 2.22 -3.60
C GLY A 397 19.37 0.93 -3.30
N THR A 398 18.05 0.97 -3.21
CA THR A 398 17.24 -0.18 -2.78
C THR A 398 16.76 -1.07 -3.93
N THR A 399 16.76 -0.59 -5.18
CA THR A 399 16.21 -1.37 -6.30
C THR A 399 17.04 -1.32 -7.56
N LYS A 400 18.21 -0.67 -7.51
CA LYS A 400 19.10 -0.45 -8.66
C LYS A 400 18.38 0.26 -9.80
N PHE A 401 17.52 1.23 -9.47
CA PHE A 401 16.90 2.10 -10.46
C PHE A 401 17.96 3.03 -11.07
N GLN A 402 18.35 2.76 -12.33
CA GLN A 402 19.49 3.37 -13.03
C GLN A 402 19.09 3.98 -14.38
N ASP A 403 17.83 4.40 -14.53
CA ASP A 403 17.37 5.08 -15.73
C ASP A 403 18.01 6.50 -15.80
N ASN A 404 19.16 6.62 -16.48
CA ASN A 404 19.96 7.87 -16.54
C ASN A 404 19.14 9.12 -16.89
N TRP A 405 18.18 9.00 -17.80
CA TRP A 405 17.35 10.13 -18.22
C TRP A 405 16.60 10.79 -17.06
N VAL A 406 16.31 10.06 -15.98
CA VAL A 406 15.67 10.62 -14.78
C VAL A 406 16.66 11.48 -14.00
N TYR A 407 17.87 10.97 -13.77
CA TYR A 407 18.92 11.67 -13.03
C TYR A 407 19.41 12.90 -13.80
N ASP A 408 19.67 12.74 -15.11
CA ASP A 408 20.16 13.81 -15.97
C ASP A 408 19.14 14.95 -16.04
N GLN A 409 17.86 14.66 -16.29
CA GLN A 409 16.83 15.71 -16.34
C GLN A 409 16.55 16.35 -14.98
N ALA A 410 16.65 15.59 -13.89
CA ALA A 410 16.50 16.16 -12.55
C ALA A 410 17.65 17.15 -12.24
N ALA A 411 18.89 16.79 -12.59
CA ALA A 411 20.03 17.68 -12.46
C ALA A 411 19.90 18.92 -13.36
N ASP A 412 19.56 18.71 -14.64
CA ASP A 412 19.36 19.79 -15.62
C ASP A 412 18.29 20.78 -15.13
N THR A 413 17.17 20.27 -14.62
CA THR A 413 16.02 21.09 -14.21
C THR A 413 16.29 21.84 -12.91
N TYR A 414 16.81 21.17 -11.87
CA TYR A 414 16.81 21.72 -10.51
C TYR A 414 18.16 22.23 -10.01
N ALA A 415 19.25 21.80 -10.62
CA ALA A 415 20.59 22.18 -10.19
C ALA A 415 21.35 23.01 -11.24
N LEU A 416 21.13 22.75 -12.53
CA LEU A 416 21.89 23.36 -13.62
C LEU A 416 21.15 24.48 -14.35
N ASP A 417 19.82 24.54 -14.29
CA ASP A 417 19.04 25.69 -14.75
C ASP A 417 19.18 26.87 -13.76
N PRO A 418 19.81 28.00 -14.16
CA PRO A 418 20.03 29.14 -13.27
C PRO A 418 18.78 29.87 -12.80
N VAL A 419 17.62 29.64 -13.42
CA VAL A 419 16.35 30.26 -13.00
C VAL A 419 15.66 29.42 -11.93
N MET A 420 15.80 28.09 -12.01
CA MET A 420 15.23 27.16 -11.03
C MET A 420 16.08 27.05 -9.76
N ALA A 421 17.41 27.02 -9.92
CA ALA A 421 18.37 27.02 -8.82
C ALA A 421 18.41 28.38 -8.10
#